data_AF-A0A382YCJ0-F1
#
_entry.id   AF-A0A382YCJ0-F1
#
_cell.length_a   1.000
_cell.length_b   1.000
_cell.length_c   1.000
_cell.angle_alpha   90.00
_cell.angle_beta   90.00
_cell.angle_gamma   90.00
#
_symmetry.space_group_name_H-M   'P 1'
#
loop_
_entity.id
_entity.type
_entity.pdbx_description
1 polymer ?
#
loop_
_entity_poly.entity_id
_entity_poly.type
_entity_poly.pdbx_seq_one_letter_code
_entity_poly.pdbx_strand_id
1 'polypeptide(L)' 'MSELVLPHGSKTLLPLVLEGNAITTELEKAKSLPKITCSSREFGDVIMLGIGGFTPLDGFMTKIDWHSVC' A
#
# COMPACT_ATOMS: atom_id res chain seq x y z
N MET A 1 -21.43 -21.49 10.63
CA MET A 1 -20.20 -21.00 9.98
C MET A 1 -19.88 -19.66 10.60
N SER A 2 -18.66 -19.43 11.09
CA SER A 2 -18.27 -18.12 11.62
C SER A 2 -18.16 -17.13 10.46
N GLU A 3 -18.83 -15.99 10.57
CA GLU A 3 -18.65 -14.90 9.62
C GLU A 3 -17.20 -14.39 9.68
N LEU A 4 -16.64 -14.07 8.51
CA LEU A 4 -15.31 -13.48 8.45
C LEU A 4 -15.34 -12.10 9.12
N VAL A 5 -14.31 -11.81 9.93
CA VAL A 5 -14.15 -10.50 10.55
C VAL A 5 -13.90 -9.46 9.47
N LEU A 6 -14.58 -8.31 9.58
CA LEU A 6 -14.39 -7.19 8.67
C LEU A 6 -12.97 -6.60 8.81
N PRO A 7 -12.40 -6.04 7.73
CA PRO A 7 -11.15 -5.31 7.79
C PRO A 7 -11.21 -4.12 8.75
N HIS A 8 -10.04 -3.71 9.27
CA HIS A 8 -9.95 -2.55 10.13
C HIS A 8 -10.31 -1.27 9.37
N GLY A 9 -11.20 -0.43 9.95
CA GLY A 9 -11.54 0.88 9.40
C GLY A 9 -12.29 0.88 8.05
N SER A 10 -12.66 -0.29 7.51
CA SER A 10 -13.31 -0.41 6.20
C SER A 10 -14.27 -1.61 6.16
N LYS A 11 -15.24 -1.60 5.24
CA LYS A 11 -16.12 -2.75 4.96
C LYS A 11 -15.43 -3.82 4.11
N THR A 12 -14.36 -3.45 3.41
CA THR A 12 -13.62 -4.30 2.48
C THR A 12 -12.12 -4.03 2.57
N LEU A 13 -11.28 -4.96 2.12
CA LEU A 13 -9.84 -4.69 1.98
C LEU A 13 -9.65 -3.58 0.94
N LEU A 14 -8.61 -2.78 1.14
CA LEU A 14 -8.22 -1.71 0.21
C LEU A 14 -6.78 -1.95 -0.26
N PRO A 15 -6.53 -2.95 -1.13
CA PRO A 15 -5.22 -3.16 -1.72
C PRO A 15 -4.84 -1.98 -2.63
N LEU A 16 -3.58 -1.55 -2.57
CA LEU A 16 -3.05 -0.48 -3.43
C LEU A 16 -2.40 -1.01 -4.71
N VAL A 17 -2.39 -2.33 -4.92
CA VAL A 17 -1.88 -2.92 -6.16
C VAL A 17 -2.73 -2.49 -7.35
N LEU A 18 -2.07 -2.07 -8.43
CA LEU A 18 -2.73 -1.73 -9.68
C LEU A 18 -2.95 -2.98 -10.52
N GLU A 19 -4.08 -3.04 -11.21
CA GLU A 19 -4.46 -4.17 -12.06
C GLU A 19 -4.77 -3.71 -13.50
N GLY A 20 -4.77 -4.66 -14.43
CA GLY A 20 -5.16 -4.43 -15.84
C GLY A 20 -4.32 -3.36 -16.55
N ASN A 21 -4.99 -2.37 -17.14
CA ASN A 21 -4.31 -1.30 -17.89
C ASN A 21 -3.64 -0.25 -16.99
N ALA A 22 -4.02 -0.18 -15.71
CA ALA A 22 -3.44 0.79 -14.78
C ALA A 22 -1.98 0.43 -14.47
N ILE A 23 -1.69 -0.86 -14.26
CA ILE A 23 -0.32 -1.32 -14.00
C ILE A 23 0.60 -1.08 -15.21
N THR A 24 0.15 -1.34 -16.44
CA THR A 24 0.97 -1.11 -17.63
C THR A 24 1.28 0.38 -17.81
N THR A 25 0.29 1.24 -17.60
CA THR A 25 0.44 2.70 -17.71
C THR A 25 1.43 3.24 -16.67
N GLU A 26 1.28 2.86 -15.40
CA GLU A 26 2.17 3.33 -14.33
C GLU A 26 3.56 2.71 -14.42
N LEU A 27 3.72 1.48 -14.91
CA LEU A 27 5.04 0.90 -15.18
C LEU A 27 5.80 1.65 -16.28
N GLU A 28 5.13 2.09 -17.36
CA GLU A 28 5.76 2.92 -18.38
C GLU A 28 6.19 4.29 -17.81
N LYS A 29 5.30 4.95 -17.05
CA LYS A 29 5.60 6.21 -16.36
C LYS A 29 6.74 6.08 -15.35
N ALA A 30 6.81 4.97 -14.61
CA ALA A 30 7.84 4.73 -13.61
C ALA A 30 9.26 4.69 -14.21
N LYS A 31 9.41 4.38 -15.51
CA LYS A 31 10.73 4.39 -16.18
C LYS A 31 11.38 5.76 -16.21
N SER A 32 10.60 6.84 -16.23
CA SER A 32 11.12 8.22 -16.25
C SER A 32 11.28 8.84 -14.86
N LEU A 33 10.85 8.17 -13.80
CA LEU A 33 10.90 8.72 -12.45
C LEU A 33 12.24 8.43 -11.76
N PRO A 34 12.67 9.30 -10.81
CA PRO A 34 13.79 8.99 -9.93
C PRO A 34 13.55 7.67 -9.18
N LYS A 35 14.60 6.85 -9.10
CA LYS A 35 14.55 5.56 -8.43
C LYS A 35 15.19 5.65 -7.05
N ILE A 36 14.54 5.06 -6.07
CA ILE A 36 15.05 4.91 -4.71
C ILE A 36 15.24 3.42 -4.47
N THR A 37 16.43 3.03 -4.02
CA THR A 37 16.70 1.63 -3.63
C THR A 37 16.17 1.40 -2.22
N CYS A 38 15.35 0.37 -2.06
CA CYS A 38 14.81 -0.03 -0.76
C CYS A 38 15.57 -1.25 -0.20
N SER A 39 15.76 -1.28 1.11
CA SER A 39 16.12 -2.48 1.86
C SER A 39 14.95 -3.48 1.89
N SER A 40 15.22 -4.71 2.32
CA SER A 40 14.18 -5.73 2.50
C SER A 40 13.09 -5.31 3.49
N ARG A 41 13.44 -4.52 4.51
CA ARG A 41 12.48 -4.02 5.50
C ARG A 41 11.49 -3.05 4.86
N GLU A 42 12.01 -2.03 4.16
CA GLU A 42 11.17 -1.01 3.51
C GLU A 42 10.33 -1.61 2.37
N PHE A 43 10.89 -2.58 1.64
CA PHE A 43 10.15 -3.29 0.61
C PHE A 43 8.98 -4.10 1.20
N GLY A 44 9.13 -4.62 2.42
CA GLY A 44 8.03 -5.27 3.15
C GLY A 44 6.82 -4.36 3.33
N ASP A 45 7.03 -3.10 3.67
CA ASP A 45 5.94 -2.13 3.84
C ASP A 45 5.22 -1.83 2.50
N VAL A 46 5.96 -1.77 1.39
CA VAL A 46 5.39 -1.64 0.03
C VAL A 46 4.47 -2.83 -0.28
N ILE A 47 4.90 -4.05 0.04
CA ILE A 47 4.08 -5.26 -0.17
C ILE A 47 2.82 -5.23 0.70
N MET A 48 2.93 -4.86 1.97
CA MET A 48 1.80 -4.79 2.90
C MET A 48 0.74 -3.77 2.45
N LEU A 49 1.16 -2.63 1.91
CA LEU A 49 0.26 -1.68 1.25
C LEU A 49 -0.36 -2.28 -0.02
N GLY A 50 0.45 -2.92 -0.87
CA GLY A 50 0.00 -3.51 -2.12
C GLY A 50 -1.09 -4.57 -1.96
N ILE A 51 -0.96 -5.47 -0.97
CA ILE A 51 -1.94 -6.55 -0.72
C ILE A 51 -3.11 -6.13 0.19
N GLY A 52 -3.12 -4.90 0.69
CA GLY A 52 -4.14 -4.40 1.62
C GLY A 52 -3.96 -4.85 3.07
N GLY A 53 -2.78 -5.38 3.43
CA GLY A 53 -2.44 -5.76 4.81
C GLY A 53 -2.40 -4.56 5.78
N PHE A 54 -2.27 -3.35 5.25
CA PHE A 54 -2.38 -2.09 6.00
C PHE A 54 -3.67 -1.32 5.75
N THR A 55 -4.74 -1.98 5.28
CA THR A 55 -6.08 -1.34 5.22
C THR A 55 -6.39 -0.67 6.58
N PRO A 56 -6.75 0.63 6.63
CA PRO A 56 -7.24 1.47 5.53
C PRO A 56 -6.23 2.45 4.92
N LEU A 57 -4.92 2.28 5.13
CA LEU A 57 -3.91 3.20 4.61
C LEU A 57 -3.91 3.25 3.07
N ASP A 58 -3.80 4.46 2.52
CA ASP A 58 -3.71 4.74 1.09
C ASP A 58 -2.28 5.09 0.62
N GLY A 59 -1.31 5.02 1.53
CA GLY A 59 0.10 5.26 1.24
C GLY A 59 0.97 5.25 2.50
N PHE A 60 2.21 5.73 2.35
CA PHE A 60 3.11 5.95 3.47
C PHE A 60 2.65 7.14 4.32
N MET A 61 2.76 6.99 5.64
CA MET A 61 2.48 8.06 6.60
C MET A 61 3.39 9.27 6.38
N THR A 62 2.83 10.46 6.53
CA THR A 62 3.65 11.66 6.66
C THR A 62 4.33 11.69 8.03
N LYS A 63 5.27 12.63 8.19
CA LYS A 63 5.89 12.86 9.50
C LYS A 63 4.86 13.18 10.60
N ILE A 64 3.82 13.94 10.28
CA ILE A 64 2.78 14.32 11.25
C ILE A 64 1.95 13.11 11.65
N ASP A 65 1.55 12.28 10.68
CA ASP A 65 0.78 11.07 10.94
C ASP A 65 1.58 10.11 11.83
N TRP A 66 2.86 9.91 11.51
CA TRP A 66 3.74 9.05 12.30
C TRP A 66 3.86 9.52 13.77
N HIS A 67 4.04 10.82 14.00
CA HIS A 67 4.10 11.37 15.36
C HIS A 67 2.79 11.24 16.14
N SER A 68 1.65 11.05 15.47
CA SER A 68 0.36 10.88 16.17
C SER A 68 0.15 9.46 16.70
N VAL A 69 0.94 8.48 16.23
CA VAL A 69 0.76 7.05 16.55
C VAL A 69 1.97 6.40 17.23
N CYS A 70 3.09 7.11 17.37
CA CYS A 70 4.32 6.68 18.03
C CYS A 70 4.64 7.59 19.22
#